data_AF-A0A2U3KLC9-F1
#
_entry.id   AF-A0A2U3KLC9-F1
#
_cell.length_a   1.000
_cell.length_b   1.000
_cell.length_c   1.000
_cell.angle_alpha   90.00
_cell.angle_beta   90.00
_cell.angle_gamma   90.00
#
_symmetry.space_group_name_H-M   'P 1'
#
loop_
_entity.id
_entity.type
_entity.pdbx_description
1 polymer ?
#
loop_
_entity_poly.entity_id
_entity_poly.type
_entity_poly.pdbx_seq_one_letter_code
_entity_poly.pdbx_strand_id
1 'polypeptide(L)'
;MYGDDSLMRFLGLALLRLPLAVEALAQTPQVVINEVLYLTDPANSDPDRTYDWVELYNAGMAGVDVLLYCPHRLRPTCRVQPGAGSQFQQRRPLMLTATRTPAIPRELPDPSLAKRPVRSDWLRIALVPVFVLACYQFAWLAWRSFNCTAFLAISHTLGISAWRLSTVAFASQGRGYHFDIACTAVDAFLGSVPLLWNWHKPIRSNLAFFTLYFAVLNIANMARLSLGMLIFVWGVPWWLSHEAMSGVCYFLMFLWIARRRGWDRRFPC
;
A
#
# COMPACT_ATOMS: atom_id res chain seq x y z
N MET A 1 34.03 14.52 -28.04
CA MET A 1 34.83 14.55 -26.80
C MET A 1 34.80 15.97 -26.26
N TYR A 2 33.93 16.25 -25.30
CA TYR A 2 33.93 17.47 -24.50
C TYR A 2 33.94 16.98 -23.05
N GLY A 3 35.06 17.21 -22.35
CA GLY A 3 35.25 16.86 -20.95
C GLY A 3 34.50 17.85 -20.08
N ASP A 4 33.62 17.36 -19.22
CA ASP A 4 32.74 18.16 -18.39
C ASP A 4 33.28 18.21 -16.96
N ASP A 5 34.05 19.26 -16.66
CA ASP A 5 34.60 19.59 -15.33
C ASP A 5 33.51 19.96 -14.30
N SER A 6 32.24 20.00 -14.71
CA SER A 6 31.10 20.35 -13.85
C SER A 6 30.76 19.25 -12.84
N LEU A 7 31.04 17.98 -13.17
CA LEU A 7 30.63 16.83 -12.35
C LEU A 7 31.46 16.72 -11.05
N MET A 8 32.75 17.10 -11.11
CA MET A 8 33.62 17.12 -9.93
C MET A 8 33.30 18.26 -8.95
N ARG A 9 32.83 19.41 -9.43
CA ARG A 9 32.42 20.53 -8.55
C ARG A 9 31.12 20.26 -7.80
N PHE A 10 30.19 19.51 -8.41
CA PHE A 10 28.96 19.08 -7.74
C PHE A 10 29.21 17.98 -6.69
N LEU A 11 30.11 17.04 -6.96
CA LEU A 11 30.51 16.01 -5.98
C LEU A 11 31.22 16.59 -4.75
N GLY A 12 32.07 17.61 -4.93
CA GLY A 12 32.77 18.27 -3.83
C GLY A 12 31.86 19.04 -2.85
N LEU A 13 30.81 19.71 -3.37
CA LEU A 13 29.84 20.43 -2.53
C LEU A 13 28.83 19.50 -1.83
N ALA A 14 28.55 18.34 -2.40
CA ALA A 14 27.67 17.33 -1.77
C ALA A 14 28.35 16.64 -0.57
N LEU A 15 29.66 16.38 -0.65
CA LEU A 15 30.41 15.71 0.42
C LEU A 15 30.66 16.58 1.65
N LEU A 16 30.78 17.91 1.49
CA LEU A 16 30.94 18.86 2.59
C LEU A 16 29.66 19.14 3.39
N ARG A 17 28.48 18.71 2.91
CA ARG A 17 27.19 18.88 3.62
C ARG A 17 26.69 17.62 4.33
N LEU A 18 27.34 16.49 4.13
CA LEU A 18 26.97 15.21 4.76
C LEU A 18 27.13 15.18 6.29
N PRO A 19 28.18 15.74 6.93
CA PRO A 19 28.29 15.66 8.39
C PRO A 19 27.27 16.56 9.13
N LEU A 20 26.87 17.69 8.55
CA LEU A 20 25.89 18.60 9.17
C LEU A 20 24.46 18.03 9.19
N ALA A 21 24.10 17.24 8.17
CA ALA A 21 22.79 16.60 8.09
C ALA A 21 22.63 15.44 9.09
N VAL A 22 23.73 14.76 9.45
CA VAL A 22 23.71 13.64 10.41
C VAL A 22 23.51 14.13 11.85
N GLU A 23 24.12 15.25 12.24
CA GLU A 23 23.85 15.85 13.56
C GLU A 23 22.45 16.47 13.66
N ALA A 24 21.92 17.04 12.57
CA ALA A 24 20.56 17.58 12.55
C ALA A 24 19.47 16.46 12.64
N LEU A 25 19.74 15.27 12.10
CA LEU A 25 18.84 14.12 12.23
C LEU A 25 18.82 13.54 13.66
N ALA A 26 19.94 13.62 14.39
CA ALA A 26 20.03 13.15 15.78
C ALA A 26 19.18 13.98 16.77
N GLN A 27 18.72 15.17 16.36
CA GLN A 27 17.86 16.03 17.18
C GLN A 27 16.36 15.89 16.84
N THR A 28 16.00 15.03 15.89
CA THR A 28 14.59 14.87 15.53
C THR A 28 13.86 14.01 16.56
N PRO A 29 12.63 14.42 16.98
CA PRO A 29 11.80 13.59 17.83
C PRO A 29 11.47 12.28 17.11
N GLN A 30 11.83 11.15 17.71
CA GLN A 30 11.62 9.82 17.13
C GLN A 30 10.64 9.03 17.99
N VAL A 31 9.35 9.35 17.88
CA VAL A 31 8.31 8.57 18.56
C VAL A 31 8.12 7.26 17.80
N VAL A 32 8.40 6.15 18.48
CA VAL A 32 8.17 4.78 18.00
C VAL A 32 7.10 4.10 18.84
N ILE A 33 6.48 3.07 18.29
CA ILE A 33 5.63 2.15 19.06
C ILE A 33 6.57 1.19 19.78
N ASN A 34 6.57 1.21 21.11
CA ASN A 34 7.37 0.31 21.93
C ASN A 34 6.69 -1.06 22.08
N GLU A 35 5.41 -1.03 22.42
CA GLU A 35 4.62 -2.21 22.69
C GLU A 35 3.16 -2.01 22.28
N VAL A 36 2.53 -3.10 21.86
CA VAL A 36 1.09 -3.14 21.53
C VAL A 36 0.49 -4.33 22.24
N LEU A 37 -0.48 -4.07 23.10
CA LEU A 37 -1.34 -5.09 23.65
C LEU A 37 -2.71 -5.01 22.97
N TYR A 38 -3.05 -6.04 22.20
CA TYR A 38 -4.28 -6.12 21.43
C TYR A 38 -4.87 -7.53 21.51
N LEU A 39 -6.19 -7.63 21.69
CA LEU A 39 -6.91 -8.91 21.81
C LEU A 39 -6.40 -9.74 23.00
N THR A 40 -6.49 -9.18 24.19
CA THR A 40 -5.98 -9.81 25.41
C THR A 40 -6.60 -11.18 25.65
N ASP A 41 -5.75 -12.21 25.52
CA ASP A 41 -6.03 -13.56 26.00
C ASP A 41 -6.21 -13.51 27.53
N PRO A 42 -7.27 -14.13 28.09
CA PRO A 42 -7.41 -14.32 29.53
C PRO A 42 -6.18 -14.96 30.22
N ALA A 43 -5.38 -15.72 29.47
CA ALA A 43 -4.14 -16.35 29.94
C ALA A 43 -2.91 -15.40 29.95
N ASN A 44 -3.00 -14.19 29.41
CA ASN A 44 -1.91 -13.23 29.45
C ASN A 44 -1.61 -12.83 30.91
N SER A 45 -0.36 -12.93 31.37
CA SER A 45 0.05 -12.58 32.73
C SER A 45 0.19 -11.07 32.97
N ASP A 46 0.03 -10.24 31.94
CA ASP A 46 0.11 -8.78 32.03
C ASP A 46 -0.96 -8.22 33.00
N PRO A 47 -0.57 -7.43 34.01
CA PRO A 47 -1.50 -6.85 34.98
C PRO A 47 -2.50 -5.87 34.35
N ASP A 48 -2.22 -5.33 33.17
CA ASP A 48 -3.03 -4.37 32.42
C ASP A 48 -3.82 -5.00 31.26
N ARG A 49 -3.89 -6.33 31.19
CA ARG A 49 -4.63 -7.08 30.15
C ARG A 49 -6.14 -6.79 30.04
N THR A 50 -6.68 -5.94 30.90
CA THR A 50 -8.10 -5.58 30.90
C THR A 50 -8.47 -4.59 29.79
N TYR A 51 -7.49 -4.00 29.11
CA TYR A 51 -7.70 -3.04 28.03
C TYR A 51 -6.74 -3.30 26.86
N ASP A 52 -7.16 -2.94 25.65
CA ASP A 52 -6.24 -2.79 24.52
C ASP A 52 -5.46 -1.49 24.72
N TRP A 53 -4.14 -1.53 24.56
CA TRP A 53 -3.29 -0.35 24.70
C TRP A 53 -2.08 -0.39 23.77
N VAL A 54 -1.52 0.79 23.52
CA VAL A 54 -0.29 0.98 22.74
C VAL A 54 0.64 1.85 23.58
N GLU A 55 1.87 1.38 23.79
CA GLU A 55 2.92 2.16 24.41
C GLU A 55 3.76 2.85 23.33
N LEU A 56 3.97 4.14 23.52
CA LEU A 56 4.82 4.96 22.67
C LEU A 56 6.10 5.29 23.42
N TYR A 57 7.24 5.17 22.74
CA TYR A 57 8.55 5.53 23.26
C TYR A 57 9.19 6.61 22.39
N ASN A 58 9.74 7.65 23.01
CA ASN A 58 10.55 8.64 22.31
C ASN A 58 12.00 8.17 22.29
N ALA A 59 12.42 7.59 21.15
CA ALA A 59 13.80 7.19 20.91
C ALA A 59 14.73 8.37 20.58
N GLY A 60 14.17 9.58 20.41
CA GLY A 60 14.94 10.78 20.11
C GLY A 60 15.51 11.48 21.35
N MET A 61 16.50 12.35 21.12
CA MET A 61 17.15 13.16 22.16
C MET A 61 16.38 14.43 22.52
N ALA A 62 15.38 14.81 21.71
CA ALA A 62 14.53 15.99 21.93
C ALA A 62 13.16 15.58 22.49
N GLY A 63 12.60 16.39 23.40
CA GLY A 63 11.24 16.17 23.90
C GLY A 63 10.18 16.33 22.81
N VAL A 64 9.11 15.54 22.89
CA VAL A 64 8.00 15.58 21.91
C VAL A 64 6.71 15.98 22.61
N ASP A 65 6.02 16.97 22.04
CA ASP A 65 4.65 17.27 22.41
C ASP A 65 3.73 16.36 21.59
N VAL A 66 3.12 15.37 22.22
CA VAL A 66 2.21 14.45 21.55
C VAL A 66 0.79 14.99 21.72
N LEU A 67 0.21 15.48 20.63
CA LEU A 67 -1.20 15.85 20.60
C LEU A 67 -2.03 14.58 20.34
N LEU A 68 -2.47 13.91 21.40
CA LEU A 68 -3.42 12.80 21.24
C LEU A 68 -4.79 13.36 20.84
N TYR A 69 -5.25 13.03 19.63
CA TYR A 69 -6.61 13.29 19.20
C TYR A 69 -7.55 12.31 19.92
N CYS A 70 -8.14 12.76 21.02
CA CYS A 70 -9.28 12.10 21.66
C CYS A 70 -10.56 12.69 21.07
N PRO A 71 -11.41 11.91 20.38
CA PRO A 71 -12.59 12.43 19.65
C PRO A 71 -13.65 13.14 20.53
N HIS A 72 -13.49 13.14 21.86
CA HIS A 72 -14.45 13.75 22.79
C HIS A 72 -13.91 14.80 23.76
N ARG A 73 -12.64 15.22 23.69
CA ARG A 73 -12.13 16.42 24.40
C ARG A 73 -10.67 16.71 24.04
N LEU A 74 -10.38 17.94 23.62
CA LEU A 74 -9.02 18.48 23.61
C LEU A 74 -8.56 18.66 25.07
N ARG A 75 -7.48 17.99 25.46
CA ARG A 75 -6.76 18.27 26.73
C ARG A 75 -5.44 18.96 26.40
N PRO A 76 -4.87 19.75 27.33
CA PRO A 76 -3.58 20.38 27.13
C PRO A 76 -2.49 19.33 26.90
N THR A 77 -1.54 19.71 26.06
CA THR A 77 -0.37 18.96 25.59
C THR A 77 0.32 18.16 26.69
N CYS A 78 0.57 16.87 26.45
CA CYS A 78 1.49 16.07 27.25
C CYS A 78 2.87 16.08 26.57
N ARG A 79 3.89 16.52 27.29
CA ARG A 79 5.29 16.50 26.86
C ARG A 79 5.95 15.21 27.34
N VAL A 80 6.43 14.38 26.42
CA VAL A 80 7.21 13.17 26.72
C VAL A 80 8.70 13.54 26.74
N GLN A 81 9.38 13.30 27.87
CA GLN A 81 10.82 13.58 28.00
C GLN A 81 11.67 12.46 27.38
N PRO A 82 12.88 12.77 26.85
CA PRO A 82 13.80 11.76 26.33
C PRO A 82 14.18 10.73 27.39
N GLY A 83 14.22 9.44 27.03
CA GLY A 83 14.69 8.35 27.89
C GLY A 83 13.76 7.94 29.03
N ALA A 84 12.57 8.53 29.16
CA ALA A 84 11.55 8.09 30.10
C ALA A 84 10.54 7.17 29.41
N GLY A 85 10.46 5.90 29.84
CA GLY A 85 9.34 5.03 29.52
C GLY A 85 8.08 5.55 30.21
N SER A 86 7.31 6.40 29.52
CA SER A 86 6.03 6.85 30.04
C SER A 86 4.95 5.85 29.66
N GLN A 87 4.66 4.91 30.55
CA GLN A 87 3.44 4.09 30.44
C GLN A 87 2.22 5.00 30.55
N PHE A 88 1.55 5.24 29.44
CA PHE A 88 0.31 6.01 29.43
C PHE A 88 -0.87 5.10 29.80
N GLN A 89 -0.96 4.77 31.09
CA GLN A 89 -2.13 4.12 31.65
C GLN A 89 -3.23 5.17 31.87
N GLN A 90 -4.27 5.17 31.04
CA GLN A 90 -5.46 5.97 31.27
C GLN A 90 -6.30 5.40 32.43
N ARG A 91 -5.77 5.46 33.67
CA ARG A 91 -6.50 5.12 34.90
C ARG A 91 -7.44 6.25 35.30
N ARG A 92 -8.59 6.38 34.63
CA ARG A 92 -9.78 6.97 35.27
C ARG A 92 -11.00 6.11 34.98
N PRO A 93 -11.78 5.74 36.01
CA PRO A 93 -13.09 5.16 35.81
C PRO A 93 -13.93 6.23 35.14
N LEU A 94 -14.24 6.02 33.86
CA LEU A 94 -15.23 6.82 33.18
C LEU A 94 -16.57 6.45 33.82
N MET A 95 -16.99 7.21 34.84
CA MET A 95 -18.35 7.18 35.36
C MET A 95 -19.26 7.78 34.27
N LEU A 96 -19.49 6.99 33.22
CA LEU A 96 -20.63 7.14 32.36
C LEU A 96 -21.81 6.67 33.19
N THR A 97 -22.70 7.60 33.54
CA THR A 97 -24.07 7.27 33.93
C THR A 97 -24.67 6.49 32.77
N ALA A 98 -24.57 5.16 32.84
CA ALA A 98 -25.08 4.25 31.85
C ALA A 98 -26.61 4.32 31.91
N THR A 99 -27.21 5.09 31.00
CA THR A 99 -28.58 4.84 30.58
C THR A 99 -28.64 3.37 30.19
N ARG A 100 -29.41 2.62 30.99
CA ARG A 100 -29.58 1.16 30.95
C ARG A 100 -30.09 0.76 29.56
N THR A 101 -29.17 0.63 28.62
CA THR A 101 -29.44 -0.01 27.33
C THR A 101 -29.64 -1.49 27.68
N PRO A 102 -30.75 -2.12 27.28
CA PRO A 102 -30.98 -3.53 27.57
C PRO A 102 -29.74 -4.32 27.15
N ALA A 103 -29.22 -5.13 28.07
CA ALA A 103 -28.04 -5.94 27.86
C ALA A 103 -28.27 -6.80 26.62
N ILE A 104 -27.68 -6.39 25.49
CA ILE A 104 -27.55 -7.28 24.33
C ILE A 104 -26.78 -8.48 24.88
N PRO A 105 -27.36 -9.69 24.85
CA PRO A 105 -26.63 -10.88 25.24
C PRO A 105 -25.33 -10.89 24.44
N ARG A 106 -24.19 -10.76 25.12
CA ARG A 106 -22.91 -11.08 24.50
C ARG A 106 -22.98 -12.58 24.20
N GLU A 107 -23.43 -12.93 23.01
CA GLU A 107 -23.20 -14.26 22.47
C GLU A 107 -21.69 -14.48 22.60
N LEU A 108 -21.30 -15.44 23.45
CA LEU A 108 -19.93 -15.87 23.53
C LEU A 108 -19.51 -16.22 22.10
N PRO A 109 -18.42 -15.63 21.56
CA PRO A 109 -17.96 -15.96 20.22
C PRO A 109 -17.82 -17.48 20.13
N ASP A 110 -18.60 -18.07 19.24
CA ASP A 110 -18.68 -19.52 19.07
C ASP A 110 -17.25 -20.08 18.91
N PRO A 111 -16.76 -20.93 19.82
CA PRO A 111 -15.41 -21.47 19.76
C PRO A 111 -15.16 -22.29 18.48
N SER A 112 -16.21 -22.66 17.74
CA SER A 112 -16.10 -23.29 16.42
C SER A 112 -15.59 -22.34 15.32
N LEU A 113 -15.66 -21.02 15.50
CA LEU A 113 -15.11 -20.01 14.57
C LEU A 113 -13.58 -19.88 14.66
N ALA A 114 -12.93 -20.51 15.64
CA ALA A 114 -11.56 -20.17 16.01
C ALA A 114 -10.44 -20.79 15.15
N LYS A 115 -10.71 -21.72 14.22
CA LYS A 115 -9.62 -22.39 13.48
C LYS A 115 -9.98 -22.79 12.06
N ARG A 116 -10.12 -21.82 11.14
CA ARG A 116 -9.88 -22.15 9.74
C ARG A 116 -8.38 -22.41 9.53
N PRO A 117 -8.00 -23.51 8.85
CA PRO A 117 -6.61 -23.90 8.71
C PRO A 117 -5.86 -22.94 7.78
N VAL A 118 -4.88 -22.24 8.33
CA VAL A 118 -3.87 -21.38 7.66
C VAL A 118 -3.27 -22.03 6.40
N ARG A 119 -3.29 -23.36 6.29
CA ARG A 119 -2.81 -24.14 5.13
C ARG A 119 -3.47 -23.75 3.79
N SER A 120 -4.72 -23.31 3.80
CA SER A 120 -5.44 -22.93 2.56
C SER A 120 -4.87 -21.66 1.91
N ASP A 121 -4.39 -20.72 2.72
CA ASP A 121 -3.91 -19.43 2.23
C ASP A 121 -2.52 -19.54 1.61
N TRP A 122 -1.65 -20.37 2.19
CA TRP A 122 -0.33 -20.66 1.62
C TRP A 122 -0.42 -21.24 0.21
N LEU A 123 -1.37 -22.14 -0.04
CA LEU A 123 -1.60 -22.68 -1.38
C LEU A 123 -1.97 -21.57 -2.38
N ARG A 124 -2.87 -20.66 -2.00
CA ARG A 124 -3.29 -19.56 -2.87
C ARG A 124 -2.13 -18.58 -3.15
N ILE A 125 -1.28 -18.32 -2.16
CA ILE A 125 -0.09 -17.49 -2.31
C ILE A 125 0.94 -18.18 -3.22
N ALA A 126 1.16 -19.48 -3.04
CA ALA A 126 2.07 -20.28 -3.87
C ALA A 126 1.60 -20.38 -5.34
N LEU A 127 0.29 -20.28 -5.60
CA LEU A 127 -0.25 -20.26 -6.96
C LEU A 127 -0.05 -18.93 -7.69
N VAL A 128 0.21 -17.81 -6.99
CA VAL A 128 0.46 -16.50 -7.62
C VAL A 128 1.61 -16.56 -8.64
N PRO A 129 2.83 -17.00 -8.28
CA PRO A 129 3.94 -17.06 -9.24
C PRO A 129 3.64 -18.01 -10.41
N VAL A 130 2.87 -19.09 -10.21
CA VAL A 130 2.48 -20.00 -11.29
C VAL A 130 1.60 -19.28 -12.33
N PHE A 131 0.60 -18.53 -11.87
CA PHE A 131 -0.27 -17.75 -12.75
C PHE A 131 0.48 -16.62 -13.47
N VAL A 132 1.40 -15.96 -12.76
CA VAL A 132 2.25 -14.93 -13.36
C VAL A 132 3.19 -15.54 -14.40
N LEU A 133 3.88 -16.64 -14.11
CA LEU A 133 4.76 -17.31 -15.08
C LEU A 133 3.99 -17.79 -16.31
N ALA A 134 2.77 -18.32 -16.12
CA ALA A 134 1.88 -18.68 -17.21
C ALA A 134 1.49 -17.47 -18.07
N CYS A 135 1.26 -16.30 -17.47
CA CYS A 135 1.02 -15.05 -18.19
C CYS A 135 2.14 -14.73 -19.19
N TYR A 136 3.40 -14.87 -18.76
CA TYR A 136 4.58 -14.55 -19.58
C TYR A 136 4.85 -15.57 -20.70
N GLN A 137 4.11 -16.68 -20.77
CA GLN A 137 4.21 -17.63 -21.89
C GLN A 137 3.46 -17.14 -23.15
N PHE A 138 2.63 -16.11 -23.02
CA PHE A 138 1.84 -15.57 -24.13
C PHE A 138 2.32 -14.16 -24.50
N ALA A 139 2.34 -13.86 -25.80
CA ALA A 139 2.82 -12.55 -26.27
C ALA A 139 1.80 -11.41 -26.07
N TRP A 140 0.52 -11.75 -25.88
CA TRP A 140 -0.59 -10.80 -25.70
C TRP A 140 -0.67 -9.69 -26.76
N LEU A 141 -0.29 -9.98 -28.02
CA LEU A 141 -0.12 -8.96 -29.07
C LEU A 141 -1.38 -8.11 -29.29
N ALA A 142 -2.55 -8.73 -29.39
CA ALA A 142 -3.81 -8.01 -29.56
C ALA A 142 -4.10 -7.08 -28.38
N TRP A 143 -3.89 -7.57 -27.15
CA TRP A 143 -4.15 -6.82 -25.93
C TRP A 143 -3.16 -5.65 -25.74
N ARG A 144 -1.87 -5.89 -26.01
CA ARG A 144 -0.84 -4.85 -25.98
C ARG A 144 -1.07 -3.80 -27.05
N SER A 145 -1.51 -4.21 -28.25
CA SER A 145 -1.87 -3.29 -29.32
C SER A 145 -3.05 -2.41 -28.94
N PHE A 146 -4.09 -2.99 -28.34
CA PHE A 146 -5.24 -2.26 -27.80
C PHE A 146 -4.82 -1.22 -26.75
N ASN A 147 -4.03 -1.63 -25.75
CA ASN A 147 -3.53 -0.73 -24.71
C ASN A 147 -2.66 0.40 -25.29
N CYS A 148 -1.79 0.09 -26.26
CA CYS A 148 -1.00 1.09 -26.95
C CYS A 148 -1.89 2.10 -27.70
N THR A 149 -2.99 1.67 -28.33
CA THR A 149 -3.93 2.59 -29.00
C THR A 149 -4.63 3.48 -27.99
N ALA A 150 -5.17 2.89 -26.92
CA ALA A 150 -5.85 3.63 -25.87
C ALA A 150 -4.93 4.67 -25.21
N PHE A 151 -3.68 4.29 -24.92
CA PHE A 151 -2.67 5.18 -24.38
C PHE A 151 -2.35 6.35 -25.31
N LEU A 152 -2.17 6.11 -26.61
CA LEU A 152 -1.92 7.17 -27.57
C LEU A 152 -3.10 8.13 -27.70
N ALA A 153 -4.34 7.61 -27.69
CA ALA A 153 -5.55 8.43 -27.69
C ALA A 153 -5.61 9.34 -26.45
N ILE A 154 -5.36 8.79 -25.26
CA ILE A 154 -5.33 9.58 -24.02
C ILE A 154 -4.18 10.57 -24.03
N SER A 155 -2.99 10.17 -24.48
CA SER A 155 -1.81 11.04 -24.59
C SER A 155 -2.10 12.25 -25.48
N HIS A 156 -2.78 12.05 -26.61
CA HIS A 156 -3.22 13.13 -27.49
C HIS A 156 -4.18 14.09 -26.77
N THR A 157 -5.14 13.58 -25.98
CA THR A 157 -6.03 14.43 -25.18
C THR A 157 -5.32 15.22 -24.07
N LEU A 158 -4.18 14.72 -23.59
CA LEU A 158 -3.35 15.37 -22.56
C LEU A 158 -2.28 16.30 -23.16
N GLY A 159 -2.21 16.47 -24.49
CA GLY A 159 -1.19 17.28 -25.16
C GLY A 159 0.21 16.66 -25.17
N ILE A 160 0.33 15.37 -24.86
CA ILE A 160 1.61 14.64 -24.90
C ILE A 160 1.91 14.28 -26.35
N SER A 161 3.03 14.77 -26.88
CA SER A 161 3.51 14.43 -28.23
C SER A 161 4.01 12.98 -28.25
N ALA A 162 3.12 12.06 -28.62
CA ALA A 162 3.41 10.64 -28.81
C ALA A 162 2.85 10.16 -30.16
N TRP A 163 3.65 9.44 -30.94
CA TRP A 163 3.22 8.87 -32.22
C TRP A 163 3.56 7.38 -32.31
N ARG A 164 2.71 6.64 -33.02
CA ARG A 164 2.83 5.19 -33.15
C ARG A 164 4.02 4.82 -34.05
N LEU A 165 4.85 3.87 -33.60
CA LEU A 165 5.94 3.28 -34.39
C LEU A 165 5.58 1.87 -34.90
N SER A 166 4.90 1.07 -34.09
CA SER A 166 4.45 -0.27 -34.45
C SER A 166 3.15 -0.63 -33.73
N THR A 167 2.67 -1.88 -33.83
CA THR A 167 1.50 -2.35 -33.08
C THR A 167 1.68 -2.25 -31.56
N VAL A 168 2.91 -2.38 -31.06
CA VAL A 168 3.22 -2.39 -29.62
C VAL A 168 4.30 -1.37 -29.24
N ALA A 169 4.63 -0.41 -30.12
CA ALA A 169 5.63 0.61 -29.85
C ALA A 169 5.19 2.00 -30.30
N PHE A 170 5.69 3.01 -29.60
CA PHE A 170 5.46 4.43 -29.88
C PHE A 170 6.74 5.22 -29.62
N ALA A 171 6.81 6.45 -30.13
CA ALA A 171 7.88 7.38 -29.83
C ALA A 171 7.33 8.64 -29.16
N SER A 172 8.13 9.22 -28.28
CA SER A 172 7.88 10.51 -27.65
C SER A 172 9.20 11.16 -27.27
N GLN A 173 9.31 12.49 -27.46
CA GLN A 173 10.54 13.26 -27.19
C GLN A 173 11.82 12.64 -27.82
N GLY A 174 11.70 12.07 -29.02
CA GLY A 174 12.84 11.42 -29.72
C GLY A 174 13.27 10.07 -29.12
N ARG A 175 12.54 9.51 -28.15
CA ARG A 175 12.79 8.19 -27.57
C ARG A 175 11.71 7.20 -28.00
N GLY A 176 12.13 5.96 -28.28
CA GLY A 176 11.23 4.85 -28.58
C GLY A 176 10.85 4.09 -27.31
N TYR A 177 9.57 3.75 -27.19
CA TYR A 177 8.98 3.01 -26.08
C TYR A 177 8.24 1.77 -26.59
N HIS A 178 8.33 0.68 -25.84
CA HIS A 178 7.70 -0.58 -26.16
C HIS A 178 6.73 -0.96 -25.03
N PHE A 179 5.47 -1.23 -25.40
CA PHE A 179 4.44 -1.69 -24.46
C PHE A 179 4.71 -3.13 -24.09
N ASP A 180 5.14 -3.44 -22.87
CA ASP A 180 5.32 -4.82 -22.41
C ASP A 180 4.10 -5.34 -21.61
N ILE A 181 4.14 -6.58 -21.13
CA ILE A 181 3.10 -7.22 -20.32
C ILE A 181 2.77 -6.37 -19.08
N ALA A 182 3.79 -5.84 -18.40
CA ALA A 182 3.61 -4.96 -17.24
C ALA A 182 2.82 -3.68 -17.56
N CYS A 183 2.84 -3.21 -18.82
CA CYS A 183 2.04 -2.06 -19.25
C CYS A 183 0.56 -2.40 -19.45
N THR A 184 0.14 -3.65 -19.33
CA THR A 184 -1.24 -4.09 -19.57
C THR A 184 -1.96 -4.58 -18.33
N ALA A 185 -1.27 -4.62 -17.18
CA ALA A 185 -1.76 -5.16 -15.90
C ALA A 185 -2.31 -6.59 -15.95
N VAL A 186 -2.07 -7.34 -17.03
CA VAL A 186 -2.54 -8.73 -17.19
C VAL A 186 -1.80 -9.68 -16.25
N ASP A 187 -0.53 -9.41 -15.96
CA ASP A 187 0.25 -10.12 -14.94
C ASP A 187 -0.32 -9.93 -13.53
N ALA A 188 -0.63 -8.69 -13.16
CA ALA A 188 -1.27 -8.36 -11.90
C ALA A 188 -2.68 -8.95 -11.79
N PHE A 189 -3.46 -8.91 -12.87
CA PHE A 189 -4.75 -9.57 -12.95
C PHE A 189 -4.63 -11.07 -12.69
N LEU A 190 -3.79 -11.78 -13.45
CA LEU A 190 -3.63 -13.23 -13.31
C LEU A 190 -3.06 -13.62 -11.93
N GLY A 191 -2.10 -12.86 -11.41
CA GLY A 191 -1.58 -13.05 -10.05
C GLY A 191 -2.65 -12.87 -8.98
N SER A 192 -3.67 -12.03 -9.23
CA SER A 192 -4.80 -11.82 -8.31
C SER A 192 -5.91 -12.88 -8.41
N VAL A 193 -5.87 -13.81 -9.37
CA VAL A 193 -6.90 -14.85 -9.52
C VAL A 193 -6.91 -15.84 -8.34
N PRO A 194 -5.81 -16.53 -7.98
CA PRO A 194 -5.83 -17.55 -6.91
C PRO A 194 -6.12 -16.97 -5.52
N LEU A 195 -5.47 -15.86 -5.19
CA LEU A 195 -6.12 -14.56 -5.06
C LEU A 195 -7.63 -14.49 -4.66
N LEU A 196 -8.40 -13.87 -5.53
CA LEU A 196 -9.76 -13.45 -5.27
C LEU A 196 -10.79 -14.57 -5.53
N TRP A 197 -10.38 -15.74 -6.00
CA TRP A 197 -11.28 -16.83 -6.34
C TRP A 197 -12.07 -17.34 -5.13
N ASN A 198 -13.40 -17.36 -5.24
CA ASN A 198 -14.29 -17.85 -4.20
C ASN A 198 -14.90 -19.20 -4.61
N TRP A 199 -14.42 -20.28 -3.98
CA TRP A 199 -14.88 -21.65 -4.22
C TRP A 199 -16.34 -21.91 -3.82
N HIS A 200 -16.94 -21.04 -3.00
CA HIS A 200 -18.32 -21.18 -2.54
C HIS A 200 -19.32 -20.47 -3.46
N LYS A 201 -18.81 -19.68 -4.41
CA LYS A 201 -19.64 -19.00 -5.43
C LYS A 201 -19.67 -19.83 -6.71
N PRO A 202 -20.79 -19.83 -7.45
CA PRO A 202 -20.84 -20.47 -8.75
C PRO A 202 -19.87 -19.80 -9.72
N ILE A 203 -19.31 -20.58 -10.66
CA ILE A 203 -18.28 -20.13 -11.62
C ILE A 203 -18.69 -18.83 -12.33
N ARG A 204 -19.94 -18.73 -12.79
CA ARG A 204 -20.47 -17.51 -13.45
C ARG A 204 -20.33 -16.24 -12.60
N SER A 205 -20.49 -16.35 -11.27
CA SER A 205 -20.37 -15.21 -10.36
C SER A 205 -18.91 -14.80 -10.19
N ASN A 206 -18.00 -15.77 -10.12
CA ASN A 206 -16.56 -15.48 -10.17
C ASN A 206 -16.17 -14.83 -11.50
N LEU A 207 -16.64 -15.36 -12.64
CA LEU A 207 -16.34 -14.79 -13.96
C LEU A 207 -16.85 -13.36 -14.09
N ALA A 208 -18.11 -13.08 -13.72
CA ALA A 208 -18.65 -11.72 -13.72
C ALA A 208 -17.82 -10.77 -12.84
N PHE A 209 -17.41 -11.23 -11.66
CA PHE A 209 -16.54 -10.49 -10.77
C PHE A 209 -15.17 -10.20 -11.41
N PHE A 210 -14.52 -11.20 -12.00
CA PHE A 210 -13.20 -11.03 -12.63
C PHE A 210 -13.26 -10.17 -13.88
N THR A 211 -14.33 -10.23 -14.68
CA THR A 211 -14.53 -9.32 -15.81
C THR A 211 -14.60 -7.88 -15.36
N LEU A 212 -15.42 -7.57 -14.34
CA LEU A 212 -15.52 -6.22 -13.79
C LEU A 212 -14.19 -5.77 -13.16
N TYR A 213 -13.55 -6.64 -12.38
CA TYR A 213 -12.26 -6.37 -11.75
C TYR A 213 -11.17 -6.09 -12.79
N PHE A 214 -11.10 -6.88 -13.87
CA PHE A 214 -10.17 -6.66 -14.97
C PHE A 214 -10.41 -5.32 -15.66
N ALA A 215 -11.67 -4.97 -15.92
CA ALA A 215 -12.01 -3.68 -16.52
C ALA A 215 -11.55 -2.51 -15.64
N VAL A 216 -11.85 -2.54 -14.34
CA VAL A 216 -11.41 -1.51 -13.38
C VAL A 216 -9.89 -1.44 -13.30
N LEU A 217 -9.20 -2.58 -13.23
CA LEU A 217 -7.74 -2.64 -13.17
C LEU A 217 -7.10 -2.06 -14.43
N ASN A 218 -7.68 -2.31 -15.62
CA ASN A 218 -7.20 -1.74 -16.87
C ASN A 218 -7.39 -0.22 -16.93
N ILE A 219 -8.52 0.30 -16.48
CA ILE A 219 -8.75 1.75 -16.39
C ILE A 219 -7.72 2.38 -15.45
N ALA A 220 -7.52 1.80 -14.26
CA ALA A 220 -6.53 2.29 -13.31
C ALA A 220 -5.10 2.22 -13.87
N ASN A 221 -4.74 1.14 -14.57
CA ASN A 221 -3.44 1.01 -15.22
C ASN A 221 -3.25 2.01 -16.38
N MET A 222 -4.31 2.30 -17.14
CA MET A 222 -4.24 3.30 -18.20
C MET A 222 -4.06 4.72 -17.64
N ALA A 223 -4.75 5.04 -16.55
CA ALA A 223 -4.56 6.28 -15.82
C ALA A 223 -3.13 6.38 -15.27
N ARG A 224 -2.61 5.29 -14.68
CA ARG A 224 -1.22 5.16 -14.21
C ARG A 224 -0.23 5.48 -15.35
N LEU A 225 -0.32 4.79 -16.48
CA LEU A 225 0.60 5.01 -17.61
C LEU A 225 0.57 6.45 -18.13
N SER A 226 -0.64 7.00 -18.28
CA SER A 226 -0.83 8.37 -18.80
C SER A 226 -0.26 9.41 -17.84
N LEU A 227 -0.49 9.26 -16.54
CA LEU A 227 0.06 10.13 -15.50
C LEU A 227 1.59 10.02 -15.44
N GLY A 228 2.15 8.82 -15.56
CA GLY A 228 3.59 8.59 -15.53
C GLY A 228 4.29 9.25 -16.71
N MET A 229 3.68 9.16 -17.89
CA MET A 229 4.19 9.85 -19.06
C MET A 229 4.09 11.37 -18.93
N LEU A 230 2.99 11.90 -18.39
CA LEU A 230 2.82 13.33 -18.13
C LEU A 230 3.91 13.86 -17.17
N ILE A 231 4.11 13.17 -16.06
CA ILE A 231 5.14 13.49 -15.06
C ILE A 231 6.54 13.41 -15.67
N PHE A 232 6.80 12.41 -16.52
CA PHE A 232 8.06 12.27 -17.24
C PHE A 232 8.32 13.45 -18.19
N VAL A 233 7.30 13.88 -18.93
CA VAL A 233 7.39 15.04 -19.83
C VAL A 233 7.70 16.34 -19.07
N TRP A 234 7.32 16.43 -17.80
CA TRP A 234 7.69 17.52 -16.88
C TRP A 234 9.12 17.41 -16.30
N GLY A 235 9.93 16.47 -16.78
CA GLY A 235 11.35 16.36 -16.42
C GLY A 235 11.64 15.43 -15.25
N VAL A 236 10.63 14.73 -14.71
CA VAL A 236 10.87 13.72 -13.68
C VAL A 236 11.50 12.46 -14.29
N PRO A 237 12.56 11.88 -13.69
CA PRO A 237 13.20 10.67 -14.21
C PRO A 237 12.23 9.48 -14.37
N TRP A 238 12.45 8.67 -15.41
CA TRP A 238 11.60 7.50 -15.73
C TRP A 238 11.44 6.53 -14.56
N TRP A 239 12.50 6.26 -13.80
CA TRP A 239 12.43 5.34 -12.66
C TRP A 239 11.44 5.81 -11.59
N LEU A 240 11.27 7.12 -11.42
CA LEU A 240 10.36 7.69 -10.44
C LEU A 240 8.95 7.81 -11.03
N SER A 241 8.84 8.31 -12.26
CA SER A 241 7.55 8.54 -12.91
C SER A 241 6.84 7.24 -13.33
N HIS A 242 7.60 6.18 -13.64
CA HIS A 242 7.05 4.90 -14.11
C HIS A 242 7.23 3.78 -13.07
N GLU A 243 8.47 3.47 -12.68
CA GLU A 243 8.75 2.27 -11.85
C GLU A 243 8.23 2.43 -10.42
N ALA A 244 8.58 3.51 -9.73
CA ALA A 244 8.13 3.76 -8.36
C ALA A 244 6.61 3.88 -8.27
N MET A 245 5.99 4.59 -9.20
CA MET A 245 4.53 4.70 -9.28
C MET A 245 3.87 3.35 -9.56
N SER A 246 4.47 2.49 -10.39
CA SER A 246 4.00 1.12 -10.59
C SER A 246 4.06 0.32 -9.28
N GLY A 247 5.15 0.44 -8.53
CA GLY A 247 5.30 -0.17 -7.21
C GLY A 247 4.19 0.25 -6.25
N VAL A 248 3.89 1.55 -6.18
CA VAL A 248 2.79 2.08 -5.35
C VAL A 248 1.44 1.52 -5.80
N CYS A 249 1.14 1.53 -7.11
CA CYS A 249 -0.11 0.99 -7.64
C CYS A 249 -0.29 -0.50 -7.30
N TYR A 250 0.76 -1.32 -7.49
CA TYR A 250 0.71 -2.74 -7.15
C TYR A 250 0.59 -2.98 -5.65
N PHE A 251 1.27 -2.17 -4.83
CA PHE A 251 1.14 -2.25 -3.37
C PHE A 251 -0.28 -1.91 -2.91
N LEU A 252 -0.89 -0.84 -3.44
CA LEU A 252 -2.27 -0.47 -3.13
C LEU A 252 -3.27 -1.54 -3.60
N MET A 253 -3.04 -2.12 -4.78
CA MET A 253 -3.83 -3.26 -5.26
C MET A 253 -3.71 -4.44 -4.30
N PHE A 254 -2.49 -4.78 -3.85
CA PHE A 254 -2.28 -5.86 -2.89
C PHE A 254 -2.94 -5.58 -1.54
N LEU A 255 -2.83 -4.36 -1.00
CA LEU A 255 -3.53 -3.97 0.23
C LEU A 255 -5.04 -4.07 0.08
N TRP A 256 -5.59 -3.68 -1.07
CA TRP A 256 -7.01 -3.86 -1.36
C TRP A 256 -7.40 -5.33 -1.41
N ILE A 257 -6.60 -6.18 -2.08
CA ILE A 257 -6.79 -7.64 -2.10
C ILE A 257 -6.75 -8.19 -0.66
N ALA A 258 -5.77 -7.80 0.15
CA ALA A 258 -5.62 -8.25 1.53
C ALA A 258 -6.78 -7.82 2.43
N ARG A 259 -7.23 -6.56 2.31
CA ARG A 259 -8.40 -6.04 3.04
C ARG A 259 -9.69 -6.73 2.63
N ARG A 260 -9.91 -6.89 1.32
CA ARG A 260 -11.07 -7.62 0.78
C ARG A 260 -11.04 -9.09 1.15
N ARG A 261 -9.84 -9.65 1.34
CA ARG A 261 -9.59 -11.02 1.80
C ARG A 261 -9.57 -11.16 3.32
N GLY A 262 -9.89 -10.15 4.13
CA GLY A 262 -9.91 -10.27 5.59
C GLY A 262 -10.58 -11.57 6.03
N TRP A 263 -9.75 -12.54 6.43
CA TRP A 263 -10.07 -13.96 6.44
C TRP A 263 -11.37 -14.24 7.21
N ASP A 264 -12.39 -14.64 6.45
CA ASP A 264 -13.54 -15.39 6.94
C ASP A 264 -14.52 -14.74 7.94
N ARG A 265 -14.43 -13.43 8.18
CA ARG A 265 -15.51 -12.77 8.92
C ARG A 265 -16.67 -12.53 7.98
N ARG A 266 -17.82 -13.10 8.34
CA ARG A 266 -19.15 -12.84 7.77
C ARG A 266 -19.39 -11.33 7.72
N PHE A 267 -18.87 -10.65 6.70
CA PHE A 267 -19.33 -9.33 6.32
C PHE A 267 -20.62 -9.58 5.54
N PRO A 268 -21.81 -9.30 6.11
CA PRO A 268 -22.97 -9.08 5.26
C PRO A 268 -22.59 -7.92 4.34
N CYS A 269 -22.58 -8.20 3.04
CA CYS A 269 -22.53 -7.16 2.01
C CYS A 269 -23.76 -6.25 2.15
#